data_AF-A0AB37SWK2-F1
#
_entry.id   AF-A0AB37SWK2-F1
#
_cell.length_a   1.000
_cell.length_b   1.000
_cell.length_c   1.000
_cell.angle_alpha   90.00
_cell.angle_beta   90.00
_cell.angle_gamma   90.00
#
_symmetry.space_group_name_H-M   'P 1'
#
loop_
_entity.id
_entity.type
_entity.pdbx_description
1 polymer ?
#
loop_
_entity_poly.entity_id
_entity_poly.type
_entity_poly.pdbx_seq_one_letter_code
_entity_poly.pdbx_strand_id
1 'polypeptide(L)'
;MLWLTWRQHRTQLLVTLGFLAVLGGVLLLSVQVAVDASNGETSLYCHGGGVPCREYDAGLEDLYQKIYPLVAMVPFVPLLAGVFWGAPLLSREYERNTHQLAWTQSVGRGHWLAVKFGVLAGCAMLAGLASGQMFGAWLEMFPGKAESFAETSYFGALGVAPAAWWLFAFALGAAAGALVRKTLPAIAITVAVFLAASIVLLFLRPHYAEPVRTLGPDAAAKGALIVKLGRVTPDGREMSSLDDVPGCPVGVGKSACAQAAGYQDFTVYQPVDRFWRFQWTEAGILLAATAVFGGVAVGGTVRRRR
;
A
#
# COMPACT_ATOMS: atom_id res chain seq x y z
N MET A 1 8.64 15.37 -28.95
CA MET A 1 7.57 15.29 -27.92
C MET A 1 8.15 15.14 -26.52
N LEU A 2 9.09 14.22 -26.28
CA LEU A 2 9.75 14.02 -24.98
C LEU A 2 10.30 15.32 -24.34
N TRP A 3 11.00 16.16 -25.11
CA TRP A 3 11.53 17.43 -24.61
C TRP A 3 10.45 18.42 -24.15
N LEU A 4 9.31 18.47 -24.85
CA LEU A 4 8.19 19.33 -24.50
C LEU A 4 7.45 18.80 -23.26
N THR A 5 7.23 17.49 -23.18
CA THR A 5 6.69 16.82 -21.99
C THR A 5 7.59 17.09 -20.78
N TRP A 6 8.91 16.97 -20.93
CA TRP A 6 9.87 17.32 -19.89
C TRP A 6 9.72 18.78 -19.45
N ARG A 7 9.74 19.76 -20.37
CA ARG A 7 9.61 21.18 -20.00
C ARG A 7 8.30 21.50 -19.28
N GLN A 8 7.19 20.87 -19.68
CA GLN A 8 5.89 21.08 -19.05
C GLN A 8 5.80 20.45 -17.66
N HIS A 9 6.41 19.29 -17.45
CA HIS A 9 6.28 18.49 -16.23
C HIS A 9 7.52 18.51 -15.33
N ARG A 10 8.58 19.26 -15.67
CA ARG A 10 9.84 19.31 -14.92
C ARG A 10 9.64 19.63 -13.44
N THR A 11 8.73 20.54 -13.10
CA THR A 11 8.49 20.92 -11.70
C THR A 11 7.85 19.78 -10.93
N GLN A 12 6.89 19.08 -11.54
CA GLN A 12 6.26 17.91 -10.93
C GLN A 12 7.28 16.79 -10.71
N LEU A 13 8.12 16.51 -11.71
CA LEU A 13 9.19 15.52 -11.65
C LEU A 13 10.24 15.85 -10.57
N LEU A 14 10.69 17.09 -10.49
CA LEU A 14 11.65 17.54 -9.48
C LEU A 14 11.05 17.51 -8.07
N VAL A 15 9.79 17.89 -7.90
CA VAL A 15 9.10 17.82 -6.61
C VAL A 15 8.94 16.37 -6.14
N THR A 16 8.58 15.44 -7.04
CA THR A 16 8.51 14.02 -6.68
C THR A 16 9.87 13.43 -6.36
N LEU A 17 10.93 13.83 -7.10
CA LEU A 17 12.29 13.40 -6.80
C LEU A 17 12.75 13.94 -5.44
N GLY A 18 12.49 15.21 -5.15
CA GLY A 18 12.77 15.81 -3.85
C GLY A 18 11.99 15.14 -2.72
N PHE A 19 10.70 14.85 -2.93
CA PHE A 19 9.88 14.13 -1.97
C PHE A 19 10.43 12.71 -1.70
N LEU A 20 10.78 11.95 -2.75
CA LEU A 20 11.38 10.63 -2.60
C LEU A 20 12.74 10.71 -1.90
N ALA A 21 13.55 11.72 -2.20
CA ALA A 21 14.83 11.93 -1.52
C ALA A 21 14.65 12.25 -0.03
N VAL A 22 13.66 13.07 0.33
CA VAL A 22 13.32 13.36 1.74
C VAL A 22 12.79 12.10 2.43
N LEU A 23 11.86 11.37 1.79
CA LEU A 23 11.35 10.11 2.31
C LEU A 23 12.50 9.12 2.58
N GLY A 24 13.40 8.95 1.61
CA GLY A 24 14.59 8.11 1.76
C GLY A 24 15.51 8.59 2.87
N GLY A 25 15.76 9.89 2.95
CA GLY A 25 16.56 10.47 4.03
C GLY A 25 15.96 10.20 5.41
N VAL A 26 14.64 10.38 5.57
CA VAL A 26 13.94 10.08 6.84
C VAL A 26 14.03 8.60 7.19
N LEU A 27 13.80 7.71 6.22
CA LEU A 27 13.92 6.26 6.43
C LEU A 27 15.35 5.88 6.82
N LEU A 28 16.36 6.40 6.13
CA LEU A 28 17.77 6.16 6.46
C LEU A 28 18.16 6.71 7.84
N LEU A 29 17.75 7.94 8.16
CA LEU A 29 18.01 8.54 9.48
C LEU A 29 17.36 7.71 10.59
N SER A 30 16.14 7.23 10.38
CA SER A 30 15.48 6.38 11.38
C SER A 30 16.20 5.05 11.59
N VAL A 31 16.78 4.47 10.53
CA VAL A 31 17.62 3.27 10.64
C VAL A 31 18.91 3.59 11.39
N GLN A 32 19.57 4.72 11.10
CA GLN A 32 20.78 5.14 11.84
C GLN A 32 20.50 5.31 13.33
N VAL A 33 19.41 6.00 13.68
CA VAL A 33 18.99 6.15 15.09
C VAL A 33 18.71 4.78 15.73
N ALA A 34 18.09 3.84 15.01
CA ALA A 34 17.87 2.48 15.49
C ALA A 34 19.19 1.73 15.75
N VAL A 35 20.14 1.83 14.82
CA VAL A 35 21.46 1.18 14.92
C VAL A 35 22.30 1.79 16.06
N ASP A 36 22.29 3.12 16.19
CA ASP A 36 23.02 3.83 17.26
C ASP A 36 22.44 3.51 18.64
N ALA A 37 21.10 3.47 18.77
CA ALA A 37 20.43 3.04 19.99
C ALA A 37 20.74 1.58 20.35
N SER A 38 21.11 0.77 19.37
CA SER A 38 21.54 -0.61 19.56
C SER A 38 23.04 -0.81 19.86
N ASN A 39 23.79 0.26 20.17
CA ASN A 39 25.23 0.25 20.43
C ASN A 39 26.09 -0.32 19.27
N GLY A 40 25.59 -0.33 18.03
CA GLY A 40 26.29 -0.88 16.88
C GLY A 40 26.33 -2.42 16.81
N GLU A 41 25.79 -3.13 17.80
CA GLU A 41 25.58 -4.58 17.75
C GLU A 41 24.20 -4.86 17.14
N THR A 42 24.11 -4.70 15.82
CA THR A 42 23.07 -5.38 15.04
C THR A 42 23.39 -6.89 15.06
N SER A 43 23.13 -7.55 16.19
CA SER A 43 23.45 -8.96 16.35
C SER A 43 22.66 -9.74 15.30
N LEU A 44 23.40 -10.28 14.33
CA LEU A 44 22.81 -10.90 13.14
C LEU A 44 22.03 -12.19 13.46
N TYR A 45 22.05 -12.69 14.70
CA TYR A 45 21.36 -13.93 15.10
C TYR A 45 21.04 -13.95 16.61
N CYS A 46 19.87 -13.44 17.02
CA CYS A 46 19.27 -13.80 18.33
C CYS A 46 18.52 -15.13 18.18
N HIS A 47 19.23 -16.26 18.27
CA HIS A 47 18.60 -17.57 18.50
C HIS A 47 18.61 -17.87 20.00
N GLY A 48 17.45 -17.73 20.64
CA GLY A 48 17.22 -18.20 22.01
C GLY A 48 17.20 -17.11 23.09
N GLY A 49 16.19 -16.24 23.06
CA GLY A 49 15.47 -15.68 24.22
C GLY A 49 16.22 -15.30 25.52
N GLY A 50 17.50 -14.92 25.47
CA GLY A 50 18.21 -14.35 26.60
C GLY A 50 17.75 -12.91 26.88
N VAL A 51 17.82 -12.50 28.15
CA VAL A 51 17.40 -11.17 28.66
C VAL A 51 17.93 -9.97 27.83
N PRO A 52 19.12 -10.01 27.17
CA PRO A 52 19.55 -8.93 26.26
C PRO A 52 18.73 -8.79 24.97
N CYS A 53 18.22 -9.88 24.38
CA CYS A 53 17.41 -9.81 23.14
C CYS A 53 16.00 -9.25 23.43
N ARG A 54 15.46 -9.50 24.63
CA ARG A 54 14.11 -9.02 25.02
C ARG A 54 14.06 -7.51 25.22
N GLU A 55 15.12 -6.92 25.79
CA GLU A 55 15.23 -5.46 25.95
C GLU A 55 15.50 -4.77 24.60
N TYR A 56 16.30 -5.40 23.73
CA TYR A 56 16.56 -4.94 22.36
C TYR A 56 15.28 -4.87 21.51
N ASP A 57 14.49 -5.96 21.47
CA ASP A 57 13.23 -6.01 20.73
C ASP A 57 12.23 -4.95 21.23
N ALA A 58 12.20 -4.67 22.55
CA ALA A 58 11.32 -3.66 23.13
C ALA A 58 11.70 -2.23 22.73
N GLY A 59 13.00 -1.90 22.66
CA GLY A 59 13.47 -0.58 22.20
C GLY A 59 13.22 -0.35 20.71
N LEU A 60 13.42 -1.38 19.89
CA LEU A 60 13.15 -1.33 18.46
C LEU A 60 11.63 -1.22 18.18
N GLU A 61 10.81 -1.94 18.94
CA GLU A 61 9.35 -1.83 18.86
C GLU A 61 8.89 -0.44 19.32
N ASP A 62 9.44 0.16 20.38
CA ASP A 62 9.12 1.53 20.79
C ASP A 62 9.46 2.56 19.70
N LEU A 63 10.63 2.43 19.06
CA LEU A 63 11.01 3.26 17.92
C LEU A 63 10.06 3.07 16.73
N TYR A 64 9.69 1.82 16.43
CA TYR A 64 8.73 1.48 15.39
C TYR A 64 7.38 2.14 15.67
N GLN A 65 6.86 2.04 16.90
CA GLN A 65 5.59 2.63 17.31
C GLN A 65 5.61 4.17 17.22
N LYS A 66 6.74 4.83 17.50
CA LYS A 66 6.89 6.27 17.31
C LYS A 66 6.83 6.70 15.84
N ILE A 67 7.36 5.88 14.93
CA ILE A 67 7.39 6.16 13.49
C ILE A 67 6.12 5.65 12.79
N TYR A 68 5.37 4.74 13.41
CA TYR A 68 4.17 4.12 12.87
C TYR A 68 3.15 5.11 12.26
N PRO A 69 2.87 6.29 12.85
CA PRO A 69 1.97 7.27 12.22
C PRO A 69 2.45 7.74 10.84
N LEU A 70 3.76 7.85 10.61
CA LEU A 70 4.34 8.18 9.31
C LEU A 70 4.25 6.97 8.36
N VAL A 71 4.52 5.77 8.86
CA VAL A 71 4.38 4.50 8.12
C VAL A 71 2.97 4.31 7.59
N ALA A 72 1.97 4.58 8.42
CA ALA A 72 0.56 4.49 8.06
C ALA A 72 0.14 5.46 6.94
N MET A 73 0.95 6.51 6.67
CA MET A 73 0.70 7.47 5.59
C MET A 73 1.34 7.05 4.26
N VAL A 74 2.34 6.17 4.26
CA VAL A 74 3.05 5.73 3.05
C VAL A 74 2.11 5.14 1.98
N PRO A 75 1.10 4.31 2.32
CA PRO A 75 0.15 3.78 1.35
C PRO A 75 -0.67 4.84 0.61
N PHE A 76 -0.75 6.07 1.14
CA PHE A 76 -1.48 7.17 0.52
C PHE A 76 -0.59 8.07 -0.35
N VAL A 77 0.73 7.90 -0.33
CA VAL A 77 1.66 8.60 -1.23
C VAL A 77 1.27 8.50 -2.72
N PRO A 78 0.81 7.33 -3.25
CA PRO A 78 0.35 7.22 -4.63
C PRO A 78 -0.75 8.21 -5.01
N LEU A 79 -1.60 8.63 -4.04
CA LEU A 79 -2.64 9.62 -4.27
C LEU A 79 -2.09 10.94 -4.80
N LEU A 80 -0.88 11.32 -4.40
CA LEU A 80 -0.21 12.53 -4.87
C LEU A 80 0.03 12.48 -6.38
N ALA A 81 0.33 11.31 -6.95
CA ALA A 81 0.44 11.14 -8.40
C ALA A 81 -0.91 11.38 -9.09
N GLY A 82 -2.02 10.86 -8.52
CA GLY A 82 -3.35 11.13 -9.05
C GLY A 82 -3.74 12.61 -8.99
N VAL A 83 -3.54 13.26 -7.84
CA VAL A 83 -3.97 14.64 -7.60
C VAL A 83 -3.10 15.66 -8.34
N PHE A 84 -1.77 15.47 -8.34
CA PHE A 84 -0.85 16.47 -8.88
C PHE A 84 -0.40 16.19 -10.31
N TRP A 85 -0.44 14.94 -10.78
CA TRP A 85 -0.03 14.60 -12.14
C TRP A 85 -1.24 14.24 -13.01
N GLY A 86 -2.05 13.27 -12.58
CA GLY A 86 -3.17 12.75 -13.36
C GLY A 86 -4.28 13.77 -13.57
N ALA A 87 -4.93 14.21 -12.49
CA ALA A 87 -6.06 15.14 -12.52
C ALA A 87 -5.81 16.40 -13.36
N PRO A 88 -4.71 17.15 -13.15
CA PRO A 88 -4.42 18.36 -13.92
C PRO A 88 -3.92 18.09 -15.34
N LEU A 89 -3.58 16.84 -15.72
CA LEU A 89 -2.98 16.52 -17.01
C LEU A 89 -3.80 17.05 -18.19
N LEU A 90 -5.11 16.82 -18.14
CA LEU A 90 -6.06 17.21 -19.19
C LEU A 90 -6.97 18.34 -18.75
N SER A 91 -7.40 18.35 -17.49
CA SER A 91 -8.33 19.37 -16.98
C SER A 91 -7.74 20.79 -17.05
N ARG A 92 -6.44 20.98 -16.80
CA ARG A 92 -5.79 22.30 -16.95
C ARG A 92 -5.79 22.78 -18.39
N GLU A 93 -5.61 21.88 -19.35
CA GLU A 93 -5.60 22.23 -20.78
C GLU A 93 -7.01 22.57 -21.28
N TYR A 94 -8.03 21.94 -20.71
CA TYR A 94 -9.42 22.31 -20.96
C TYR A 94 -9.77 23.67 -20.33
N GLU A 95 -9.40 23.90 -19.07
CA GLU A 95 -9.67 25.18 -18.38
C GLU A 95 -9.01 26.38 -19.05
N ARG A 96 -7.78 26.21 -19.56
CA ARG A 96 -7.02 27.29 -20.22
C ARG A 96 -7.25 27.34 -21.73
N ASN A 97 -8.10 26.50 -22.29
CA ASN A 97 -8.33 26.35 -23.73
C ASN A 97 -7.05 26.08 -24.58
N THR A 98 -5.95 25.66 -23.94
CA THR A 98 -4.68 25.39 -24.64
C THR A 98 -4.76 24.15 -25.53
N HIS A 99 -5.75 23.28 -25.30
CA HIS A 99 -6.02 22.12 -26.14
C HIS A 99 -6.29 22.49 -27.61
N GLN A 100 -6.85 23.67 -27.88
CA GLN A 100 -7.12 24.13 -29.25
C GLN A 100 -5.81 24.34 -30.04
N LEU A 101 -4.81 24.96 -29.40
CA LEU A 101 -3.48 25.18 -30.00
C LEU A 101 -2.71 23.86 -30.14
N ALA A 102 -2.80 22.97 -29.16
CA ALA A 102 -2.16 21.65 -29.24
C ALA A 102 -2.71 20.83 -30.41
N TRP A 103 -3.99 21.01 -30.73
CA TRP A 103 -4.69 20.26 -31.78
C TRP A 103 -4.56 20.83 -33.19
N THR A 104 -3.94 21.99 -33.36
CA THR A 104 -3.57 22.54 -34.67
C THR A 104 -2.12 22.20 -35.07
N GLN A 105 -1.33 21.64 -34.15
CA GLN A 105 0.02 21.18 -34.45
C GLN A 105 0.00 19.92 -35.33
N SER A 106 1.07 19.70 -36.09
CA SER A 106 1.22 18.63 -37.09
C SER A 106 1.17 17.20 -36.54
N VAL A 107 1.13 17.03 -35.22
CA VAL A 107 1.09 15.72 -34.56
C VAL A 107 -0.34 15.33 -34.21
N GLY A 108 -0.73 14.11 -34.59
CA GLY A 108 -2.06 13.58 -34.29
C GLY A 108 -2.36 13.56 -32.79
N ARG A 109 -3.58 13.97 -32.42
CA ARG A 109 -4.05 14.10 -31.02
C ARG A 109 -3.84 12.82 -30.20
N GLY A 110 -4.13 11.67 -30.81
CA GLY A 110 -3.97 10.35 -30.18
C GLY A 110 -2.50 9.98 -29.93
N HIS A 111 -1.61 10.26 -30.88
CA HIS A 111 -0.17 10.01 -30.70
C HIS A 111 0.44 10.94 -29.65
N TRP A 112 0.10 12.24 -29.68
CA TRP A 112 0.53 13.20 -28.66
C TRP A 112 0.12 12.75 -27.25
N LEU A 113 -1.15 12.36 -27.09
CA LEU A 113 -1.68 11.95 -25.79
C LEU A 113 -1.10 10.62 -25.33
N ALA A 114 -0.95 9.64 -26.22
CA ALA A 114 -0.35 8.35 -25.91
C ALA A 114 1.09 8.49 -25.43
N VAL A 115 1.92 9.30 -26.11
CA VAL A 115 3.31 9.53 -25.70
C VAL A 115 3.36 10.27 -24.36
N LYS A 116 2.58 11.34 -24.18
CA LYS A 116 2.57 12.13 -22.94
C LYS A 116 2.07 11.31 -21.75
N PHE A 117 0.97 10.59 -21.92
CA PHE A 117 0.42 9.70 -20.90
C PHE A 117 1.38 8.55 -20.58
N GLY A 118 1.91 7.87 -21.60
CA GLY A 118 2.82 6.74 -21.42
C GLY A 118 4.10 7.10 -20.67
N VAL A 119 4.71 8.24 -20.97
CA VAL A 119 5.90 8.73 -20.27
C VAL A 119 5.59 9.02 -18.80
N LEU A 120 4.52 9.75 -18.51
CA LEU A 120 4.15 10.10 -17.13
C LEU A 120 3.69 8.88 -16.32
N ALA A 121 2.98 7.95 -16.95
CA ALA A 121 2.62 6.66 -16.36
C ALA A 121 3.88 5.85 -16.01
N GLY A 122 4.85 5.77 -16.94
CA GLY A 122 6.13 5.12 -16.69
C GLY A 122 6.89 5.75 -15.53
N CYS A 123 6.98 7.08 -15.47
CA CYS A 123 7.58 7.78 -14.34
C CYS A 123 6.84 7.52 -13.02
N ALA A 124 5.51 7.49 -13.01
CA ALA A 124 4.72 7.18 -11.82
C ALA A 124 4.96 5.74 -11.34
N MET A 125 5.01 4.77 -12.26
CA MET A 125 5.33 3.38 -11.96
C MET A 125 6.71 3.25 -11.32
N LEU A 126 7.73 3.89 -11.92
CA LEU A 126 9.10 3.86 -11.41
C LEU A 126 9.23 4.53 -10.04
N ALA A 127 8.53 5.64 -9.81
CA ALA A 127 8.46 6.29 -8.51
C ALA A 127 7.79 5.39 -7.46
N GLY A 128 6.72 4.69 -7.84
CA GLY A 128 6.07 3.67 -7.02
C GLY A 128 7.03 2.54 -6.64
N LEU A 129 7.70 1.94 -7.63
CA LEU A 129 8.71 0.90 -7.39
C LEU A 129 9.83 1.39 -6.45
N ALA A 130 10.39 2.58 -6.71
CA ALA A 130 11.42 3.15 -5.85
C ALA A 130 10.92 3.31 -4.41
N SER A 131 9.72 3.89 -4.22
CA SER A 131 9.13 4.03 -2.88
C SER A 131 8.91 2.69 -2.18
N GLY A 132 8.45 1.67 -2.90
CA GLY A 132 8.24 0.33 -2.36
C GLY A 132 9.55 -0.38 -1.97
N GLN A 133 10.60 -0.23 -2.77
CA GLN A 133 11.92 -0.77 -2.46
C GLN A 133 12.56 -0.07 -1.25
N MET A 134 12.47 1.26 -1.18
CA MET A 134 12.98 2.03 -0.04
C MET A 134 12.27 1.66 1.25
N PHE A 135 10.94 1.52 1.20
CA PHE A 135 10.13 1.15 2.35
C PHE A 135 10.32 -0.33 2.75
N GLY A 136 10.47 -1.23 1.77
CA GLY A 136 10.80 -2.64 2.00
C GLY A 136 12.15 -2.81 2.70
N ALA A 137 13.21 -2.18 2.17
CA ALA A 137 14.53 -2.19 2.79
C ALA A 137 14.53 -1.59 4.20
N TRP A 138 13.68 -0.59 4.45
CA TRP A 138 13.50 -0.05 5.80
C TRP A 138 12.83 -1.06 6.75
N LEU A 139 11.83 -1.80 6.30
CA LEU A 139 11.16 -2.83 7.11
C LEU A 139 12.02 -4.05 7.41
N GLU A 140 12.99 -4.38 6.55
CA GLU A 140 13.94 -5.49 6.79
C GLU A 140 14.76 -5.29 8.08
N MET A 141 14.91 -4.04 8.53
CA MET A 141 15.55 -3.72 9.82
C MET A 141 14.71 -4.17 11.03
N PHE A 142 13.39 -4.31 10.87
CA PHE A 142 12.47 -4.66 11.96
C PHE A 142 12.07 -6.15 11.87
N PRO A 143 12.46 -6.99 12.84
CA PRO A 143 12.25 -8.43 12.76
C PRO A 143 10.76 -8.78 12.70
N GLY A 144 10.38 -9.57 11.68
CA GLY A 144 8.99 -10.02 11.49
C GLY A 144 8.04 -8.98 10.89
N LYS A 145 8.55 -7.81 10.46
CA LYS A 145 7.76 -6.75 9.80
C LYS A 145 7.91 -6.78 8.28
N ALA A 146 9.08 -7.14 7.74
CA ALA A 146 9.27 -7.34 6.31
C ALA A 146 8.48 -8.55 5.78
N GLU A 147 7.89 -8.41 4.59
CA GLU A 147 7.11 -9.44 3.87
C GLU A 147 6.05 -10.16 4.73
N SER A 148 5.50 -9.46 5.72
CA SER A 148 4.55 -9.99 6.69
C SER A 148 3.15 -9.47 6.41
N PHE A 149 2.14 -10.26 6.78
CA PHE A 149 0.75 -9.81 6.82
C PHE A 149 0.33 -9.26 8.19
N ALA A 150 1.22 -9.31 9.19
CA ALA A 150 0.94 -8.87 10.56
C ALA A 150 0.34 -7.46 10.62
N GLU A 151 0.80 -6.56 9.73
CA GLU A 151 0.22 -5.23 9.55
C GLU A 151 -0.27 -5.05 8.12
N THR A 152 -1.57 -5.25 7.98
CA THR A 152 -2.28 -5.09 6.70
C THR A 152 -2.36 -3.63 6.24
N SER A 153 -2.03 -2.67 7.12
CA SER A 153 -2.12 -1.23 6.89
C SER A 153 -1.14 -0.75 5.81
N TYR A 154 0.08 -1.28 5.76
CA TYR A 154 1.10 -0.88 4.77
C TYR A 154 1.36 -1.90 3.66
N PHE A 155 0.49 -2.91 3.52
CA PHE A 155 0.60 -3.91 2.45
C PHE A 155 0.75 -3.30 1.05
N GLY A 156 -0.04 -2.25 0.75
CA GLY A 156 0.00 -1.55 -0.54
C GLY A 156 1.25 -0.68 -0.76
N ALA A 157 2.07 -0.50 0.28
CA ALA A 157 3.33 0.23 0.24
C ALA A 157 4.57 -0.67 0.00
N LEU A 158 4.40 -1.99 -0.12
CA LEU A 158 5.51 -2.95 -0.23
C LEU A 158 5.55 -3.68 -1.57
N GLY A 159 6.74 -4.14 -1.94
CA GLY A 159 6.93 -5.01 -3.10
C GLY A 159 6.48 -4.34 -4.41
N VAL A 160 5.59 -5.01 -5.14
CA VAL A 160 5.10 -4.56 -6.46
C VAL A 160 3.82 -3.73 -6.38
N ALA A 161 3.03 -3.81 -5.31
CA ALA A 161 1.78 -3.06 -5.17
C ALA A 161 1.92 -1.54 -5.30
N PRO A 162 2.97 -0.87 -4.76
CA PRO A 162 3.18 0.57 -4.92
C PRO A 162 3.20 1.00 -6.38
N ALA A 163 3.85 0.24 -7.25
CA ALA A 163 3.91 0.53 -8.67
C ALA A 163 2.51 0.56 -9.30
N ALA A 164 1.68 -0.42 -8.94
CA ALA A 164 0.31 -0.52 -9.41
C ALA A 164 -0.59 0.59 -8.82
N TRP A 165 -0.43 0.92 -7.54
CA TRP A 165 -1.16 2.02 -6.89
C TRP A 165 -0.83 3.39 -7.47
N TRP A 166 0.45 3.67 -7.77
CA TRP A 166 0.88 4.92 -8.40
C TRP A 166 0.33 5.05 -9.83
N LEU A 167 0.42 3.96 -10.60
CA LEU A 167 -0.16 3.90 -11.94
C LEU A 167 -1.68 4.10 -11.92
N PHE A 168 -2.37 3.40 -11.03
CA PHE A 168 -3.80 3.50 -10.83
C PHE A 168 -4.22 4.93 -10.48
N ALA A 169 -3.57 5.54 -9.48
CA ALA A 169 -3.88 6.90 -9.05
C ALA A 169 -3.68 7.91 -10.20
N PHE A 170 -2.56 7.80 -10.93
CA PHE A 170 -2.29 8.63 -12.10
C PHE A 170 -3.37 8.48 -13.18
N ALA A 171 -3.72 7.24 -13.55
CA ALA A 171 -4.72 6.97 -14.58
C ALA A 171 -6.13 7.41 -14.16
N LEU A 172 -6.51 7.15 -12.91
CA LEU A 172 -7.76 7.61 -12.31
C LEU A 172 -7.86 9.13 -12.36
N GLY A 173 -6.81 9.83 -11.95
CA GLY A 173 -6.74 11.28 -12.02
C GLY A 173 -6.88 11.78 -13.46
N ALA A 174 -6.13 11.19 -14.40
CA ALA A 174 -6.21 11.56 -15.81
C ALA A 174 -7.62 11.34 -16.39
N ALA A 175 -8.28 10.24 -16.04
CA ALA A 175 -9.65 9.95 -16.45
C ALA A 175 -10.65 10.95 -15.87
N ALA A 176 -10.57 11.24 -14.57
CA ALA A 176 -11.41 12.25 -13.93
C ALA A 176 -11.20 13.64 -14.56
N GLY A 177 -9.95 14.02 -14.83
CA GLY A 177 -9.60 15.26 -15.51
C GLY A 177 -10.13 15.34 -16.94
N ALA A 178 -10.11 14.23 -17.68
CA ALA A 178 -10.66 14.13 -19.03
C ALA A 178 -12.19 14.28 -19.06
N LEU A 179 -12.88 13.66 -18.10
CA LEU A 179 -14.33 13.62 -18.03
C LEU A 179 -14.92 14.94 -17.53
N VAL A 180 -14.35 15.49 -16.45
CA VAL A 180 -14.91 16.66 -15.75
C VAL A 180 -14.40 17.97 -16.33
N ARG A 181 -13.21 17.98 -16.95
CA ARG A 181 -12.59 19.15 -17.60
C ARG A 181 -12.32 20.34 -16.66
N LYS A 182 -12.50 20.14 -15.35
CA LYS A 182 -12.21 21.11 -14.30
C LYS A 182 -11.28 20.47 -13.27
N THR A 183 -10.24 21.18 -12.88
CA THR A 183 -9.12 20.66 -12.08
C THR A 183 -9.56 20.31 -10.66
N LEU A 184 -10.21 21.25 -9.97
CA LEU A 184 -10.66 21.07 -8.58
C LEU A 184 -11.64 19.89 -8.41
N PRO A 185 -12.74 19.77 -9.17
CA PRO A 185 -13.63 18.62 -9.02
C PRO A 185 -12.99 17.31 -9.48
N ALA A 186 -12.08 17.33 -10.47
CA ALA A 186 -11.32 16.14 -10.85
C ALA A 186 -10.42 15.63 -9.71
N ILE A 187 -9.76 16.55 -8.99
CA ILE A 187 -8.98 16.23 -7.79
C ILE A 187 -9.88 15.59 -6.72
N ALA A 188 -11.03 16.20 -6.43
CA ALA A 188 -11.96 15.68 -5.43
C ALA A 188 -12.44 14.25 -5.75
N ILE A 189 -12.79 13.99 -7.02
CA ILE A 189 -13.17 12.64 -7.49
C ILE A 189 -12.01 11.66 -7.35
N THR A 190 -10.79 12.09 -7.72
CA THR A 190 -9.60 11.24 -7.62
C THR A 190 -9.35 10.81 -6.18
N VAL A 191 -9.41 11.75 -5.23
CA VAL A 191 -9.27 11.47 -3.80
C VAL A 191 -10.35 10.51 -3.32
N ALA A 192 -11.62 10.81 -3.60
CA ALA A 192 -12.75 9.99 -3.13
C ALA A 192 -12.67 8.55 -3.67
N VAL A 193 -12.42 8.39 -4.97
CA VAL A 193 -12.35 7.07 -5.61
C VAL A 193 -11.10 6.30 -5.18
N PHE A 194 -9.96 6.98 -5.01
CA PHE A 194 -8.75 6.34 -4.50
C PHE A 194 -8.96 5.79 -3.08
N LEU A 195 -9.49 6.62 -2.17
CA LEU A 195 -9.77 6.19 -0.79
C LEU A 195 -10.79 5.05 -0.75
N ALA A 196 -11.84 5.13 -1.56
CA ALA A 196 -12.81 4.04 -1.68
C ALA A 196 -12.16 2.75 -2.18
N ALA A 197 -11.29 2.84 -3.20
CA ALA A 197 -10.54 1.68 -3.70
C ALA A 197 -9.61 1.10 -2.63
N SER A 198 -8.91 1.94 -1.86
CA SER A 198 -8.04 1.49 -0.76
C SER A 198 -8.83 0.74 0.30
N ILE A 199 -10.01 1.25 0.68
CA ILE A 199 -10.90 0.60 1.66
C ILE A 199 -11.45 -0.72 1.10
N VAL A 200 -11.93 -0.72 -0.15
CA VAL A 200 -12.49 -1.91 -0.79
C VAL A 200 -11.44 -3.03 -0.91
N LEU A 201 -10.23 -2.71 -1.36
CA LEU A 201 -9.14 -3.69 -1.47
C LEU A 201 -8.66 -4.18 -0.10
N LEU A 202 -8.68 -3.33 0.93
CA LEU A 202 -8.41 -3.74 2.31
C LEU A 202 -9.38 -4.85 2.77
N PHE A 203 -10.68 -4.70 2.49
CA PHE A 203 -11.70 -5.71 2.85
C PHE A 203 -11.71 -6.94 1.93
N LEU A 204 -11.29 -6.80 0.68
CA LEU A 204 -11.20 -7.91 -0.26
C LEU A 204 -9.97 -8.79 -0.01
N ARG A 205 -8.88 -8.23 0.53
CA ARG A 205 -7.60 -8.93 0.69
C ARG A 205 -7.70 -10.27 1.42
N PRO A 206 -8.42 -10.42 2.56
CA PRO A 206 -8.61 -11.71 3.21
C PRO A 206 -9.20 -12.81 2.31
N HIS A 207 -9.90 -12.42 1.25
CA HIS A 207 -10.67 -13.28 0.34
C HIS A 207 -9.94 -13.58 -0.98
N TYR A 208 -8.68 -13.16 -1.16
CA TYR A 208 -7.91 -13.47 -2.39
C TYR A 208 -7.57 -14.96 -2.54
N ALA A 209 -7.63 -15.73 -1.46
CA ALA A 209 -7.44 -17.17 -1.46
C ALA A 209 -8.26 -17.81 -0.34
N GLU A 210 -8.44 -19.13 -0.38
CA GLU A 210 -9.10 -19.86 0.70
C GLU A 210 -8.20 -19.91 1.94
N PRO A 211 -8.64 -19.40 3.11
CA PRO A 211 -7.80 -19.34 4.31
C PRO A 211 -7.58 -20.71 4.93
N VAL A 212 -6.45 -20.88 5.62
CA VAL A 212 -6.12 -22.10 6.38
C VAL A 212 -6.71 -21.99 7.78
N ARG A 213 -7.30 -23.08 8.28
CA ARG A 213 -7.82 -23.18 9.64
C ARG A 213 -7.01 -24.19 10.44
N THR A 214 -6.49 -23.78 11.58
CA THR A 214 -5.79 -24.67 12.51
C THR A 214 -6.38 -24.58 13.92
N LEU A 215 -6.21 -25.67 14.67
CA LEU A 215 -6.60 -25.78 16.08
C LEU A 215 -5.33 -25.69 16.93
N GLY A 216 -5.36 -24.85 17.95
CA GLY A 216 -4.25 -24.59 18.85
C GLY A 216 -3.21 -23.61 18.28
N PRO A 217 -2.10 -23.40 19.02
CA PRO A 217 -1.01 -22.55 18.58
C PRO A 217 -0.31 -23.16 17.36
N ASP A 218 -0.19 -22.38 16.30
CA ASP A 218 0.46 -22.78 15.07
C ASP A 218 1.57 -21.78 14.72
N ALA A 219 2.78 -22.28 14.54
CA ALA A 219 3.92 -21.46 14.16
C ALA A 219 3.71 -20.79 12.80
N ALA A 220 2.93 -21.40 11.89
CA ALA A 220 2.60 -20.84 10.58
C ALA A 220 1.63 -19.64 10.65
N ALA A 221 0.98 -19.42 11.79
CA ALA A 221 0.15 -18.22 12.03
C ALA A 221 1.00 -16.98 12.36
N LYS A 222 2.31 -17.13 12.65
CA LYS A 222 3.19 -15.99 12.93
C LYS A 222 3.38 -15.16 11.66
N GLY A 223 3.05 -13.87 11.73
CA GLY A 223 3.12 -12.96 10.58
C GLY A 223 1.99 -13.15 9.56
N ALA A 224 1.04 -14.04 9.82
CA ALA A 224 -0.07 -14.33 8.92
C ALA A 224 -1.16 -13.26 8.93
N LEU A 225 -1.96 -13.21 7.86
CA LEU A 225 -3.16 -12.37 7.83
C LEU A 225 -4.26 -13.09 8.61
N ILE A 226 -4.57 -12.62 9.81
CA ILE A 226 -5.61 -13.27 10.60
C ILE A 226 -6.99 -12.84 10.09
N VAL A 227 -7.78 -13.82 9.66
CA VAL A 227 -9.14 -13.62 9.12
C VAL A 227 -10.18 -13.78 10.21
N LYS A 228 -10.03 -14.81 11.05
CA LYS A 228 -10.95 -15.12 12.15
C LYS A 228 -10.15 -15.80 13.26
N LEU A 229 -10.30 -15.32 14.49
CA LEU A 229 -9.93 -16.07 15.68
C LEU A 229 -11.18 -16.50 16.42
N GLY A 230 -11.06 -17.57 17.17
CA GLY A 230 -12.12 -17.98 18.08
C GLY A 230 -11.72 -19.20 18.87
N ARG A 231 -12.73 -19.78 19.51
CA ARG A 231 -12.57 -20.94 20.38
C ARG A 231 -13.71 -21.92 20.14
N VAL A 232 -13.38 -23.21 20.14
CA VAL A 232 -14.34 -24.30 20.09
C VAL A 232 -14.59 -24.74 21.52
N THR A 233 -15.86 -24.72 21.94
CA THR A 233 -16.32 -25.27 23.21
C THR A 233 -16.17 -26.79 23.26
N PRO A 234 -16.13 -27.42 24.45
CA PRO A 234 -16.18 -28.88 24.56
C PRO A 234 -17.38 -29.51 23.84
N ASP A 235 -18.50 -28.78 23.77
CA ASP A 235 -19.72 -29.18 23.05
C ASP A 235 -19.63 -29.01 21.52
N GLY A 236 -18.47 -28.60 20.99
CA GLY A 236 -18.22 -28.43 19.56
C GLY A 236 -18.74 -27.12 18.95
N ARG A 237 -19.32 -26.22 19.73
CA ARG A 237 -19.79 -24.90 19.24
C ARG A 237 -18.62 -23.92 19.11
N GLU A 238 -18.60 -23.17 18.01
CA GLU A 238 -17.64 -22.09 17.81
C GLU A 238 -18.09 -20.81 18.53
N MET A 239 -17.13 -20.17 19.21
CA MET A 239 -17.25 -18.87 19.82
C MET A 239 -16.25 -17.93 19.15
N SER A 240 -16.70 -16.73 18.76
CA SER A 240 -15.85 -15.72 18.15
C SER A 240 -14.96 -14.97 19.15
N SER A 241 -15.30 -15.04 20.44
CA SER A 241 -14.58 -14.34 21.51
C SER A 241 -13.62 -15.30 22.22
N LEU A 242 -12.35 -14.90 22.31
CA LEU A 242 -11.34 -15.58 23.12
C LEU A 242 -11.49 -15.28 24.62
N ASP A 243 -12.25 -14.23 24.95
CA ASP A 243 -12.37 -13.70 26.31
C ASP A 243 -13.57 -14.26 27.10
N ASP A 244 -14.56 -14.80 26.40
CA ASP A 244 -15.82 -15.30 26.97
C ASP A 244 -15.72 -16.79 27.27
N VAL A 245 -15.01 -17.15 28.34
CA VAL A 245 -15.01 -18.52 28.88
C VAL A 245 -15.77 -18.54 30.20
N PRO A 246 -16.95 -19.18 30.24
CA PRO A 246 -17.69 -19.37 31.49
C PRO A 246 -16.81 -20.04 32.55
N GLY A 247 -16.69 -19.41 33.72
CA GLY A 247 -16.00 -19.99 34.88
C GLY A 247 -14.51 -19.66 35.03
N CYS A 248 -13.87 -18.99 34.06
CA CYS A 248 -12.50 -18.48 34.25
C CYS A 248 -12.52 -17.04 34.79
N PRO A 249 -11.80 -16.73 35.89
CA PRO A 249 -11.75 -15.38 36.45
C PRO A 249 -11.09 -14.38 35.50
N VAL A 250 -11.60 -13.14 35.49
CA VAL A 250 -11.08 -12.06 34.64
C VAL A 250 -9.71 -11.62 35.17
N GLY A 251 -8.67 -11.64 34.32
CA GLY A 251 -7.33 -11.12 34.65
C GLY A 251 -6.23 -12.14 34.98
N VAL A 252 -6.52 -13.46 34.95
CA VAL A 252 -5.52 -14.53 35.16
C VAL A 252 -5.45 -15.40 33.91
N GLY A 253 -4.25 -15.89 33.53
CA GLY A 253 -3.92 -16.65 32.30
C GLY A 253 -5.06 -17.46 31.66
N LYS A 254 -5.92 -16.77 30.89
CA LYS A 254 -7.19 -17.30 30.37
C LYS A 254 -7.01 -18.50 29.44
N SER A 255 -5.91 -18.54 28.70
CA SER A 255 -5.60 -19.63 27.76
C SER A 255 -5.41 -20.96 28.49
N ALA A 256 -4.70 -20.99 29.61
CA ALA A 256 -4.48 -22.21 30.38
C ALA A 256 -5.77 -22.72 31.06
N CYS A 257 -6.58 -21.80 31.62
CA CYS A 257 -7.87 -22.14 32.21
C CYS A 257 -8.86 -22.68 31.16
N ALA A 258 -8.92 -22.03 29.98
CA ALA A 258 -9.78 -22.46 28.88
C ALA A 258 -9.35 -23.83 28.33
N GLN A 259 -8.05 -24.04 28.13
CA GLN A 259 -7.50 -25.33 27.69
C GLN A 259 -7.78 -26.43 28.72
N ALA A 260 -7.63 -26.15 30.01
CA ALA A 260 -7.97 -27.09 31.09
C ALA A 260 -9.47 -27.42 31.13
N ALA A 261 -10.33 -26.46 30.78
CA ALA A 261 -11.77 -26.65 30.65
C ALA A 261 -12.18 -27.32 29.30
N GLY A 262 -11.23 -27.78 28.50
CA GLY A 262 -11.47 -28.52 27.25
C GLY A 262 -11.76 -27.64 26.03
N TYR A 263 -11.58 -26.33 26.14
CA TYR A 263 -11.75 -25.43 25.00
C TYR A 263 -10.52 -25.45 24.09
N GLN A 264 -10.75 -25.42 22.78
CA GLN A 264 -9.68 -25.39 21.78
C GLN A 264 -9.71 -24.09 21.00
N ASP A 265 -8.60 -23.36 21.01
CA ASP A 265 -8.47 -22.16 20.18
C ASP A 265 -8.38 -22.56 18.71
N PHE A 266 -9.01 -21.78 17.83
CA PHE A 266 -8.82 -21.93 16.39
C PHE A 266 -8.42 -20.61 15.77
N THR A 267 -7.56 -20.69 14.77
CA THR A 267 -7.13 -19.54 13.98
C THR A 267 -7.40 -19.83 12.52
N VAL A 268 -8.07 -18.90 11.85
CA VAL A 268 -8.26 -18.88 10.40
C VAL A 268 -7.40 -17.76 9.85
N TYR A 269 -6.43 -18.10 9.01
CA TYR A 269 -5.42 -17.15 8.55
C TYR A 269 -4.96 -17.41 7.11
N GLN A 270 -4.36 -16.39 6.49
CA GLN A 270 -3.59 -16.57 5.26
C GLN A 270 -2.10 -16.67 5.61
N PRO A 271 -1.44 -17.77 5.24
CA PRO A 271 -0.04 -17.99 5.59
C PRO A 271 0.87 -17.06 4.77
N VAL A 272 2.05 -16.76 5.33
CA VAL A 272 2.99 -15.74 4.81
C VAL A 272 3.56 -16.10 3.44
N ASP A 273 3.68 -17.39 3.11
CA ASP A 273 4.12 -17.86 1.79
C ASP A 273 3.25 -17.32 0.63
N ARG A 274 2.02 -16.90 0.92
CA ARG A 274 1.10 -16.31 -0.07
C ARG A 274 1.31 -14.81 -0.29
N PHE A 275 2.24 -14.17 0.42
CA PHE A 275 2.48 -12.72 0.34
C PHE A 275 2.64 -12.24 -1.10
N TRP A 276 3.55 -12.85 -1.86
CA TRP A 276 3.79 -12.49 -3.25
C TRP A 276 2.60 -12.76 -4.16
N ARG A 277 1.85 -13.84 -3.92
CA ARG A 277 0.62 -14.12 -4.66
C ARG A 277 -0.40 -12.99 -4.43
N PHE A 278 -0.57 -12.53 -3.19
CA PHE A 278 -1.50 -11.46 -2.86
C PHE A 278 -1.06 -10.13 -3.47
N GLN A 279 0.25 -9.85 -3.47
CA GLN A 279 0.85 -8.67 -4.11
C GLN A 279 0.52 -8.62 -5.61
N TRP A 280 0.70 -9.75 -6.31
CA TRP A 280 0.37 -9.86 -7.73
C TRP A 280 -1.14 -9.81 -8.00
N THR A 281 -1.97 -10.38 -7.13
CA THR A 281 -3.44 -10.28 -7.25
C THR A 281 -3.89 -8.82 -7.16
N GLU A 282 -3.46 -8.09 -6.13
CA GLU A 282 -3.81 -6.68 -5.95
C GLU A 282 -3.26 -5.81 -7.10
N ALA A 283 -2.01 -6.04 -7.50
CA ALA A 283 -1.42 -5.38 -8.66
C ALA A 283 -2.21 -5.65 -9.94
N GLY A 284 -2.65 -6.89 -10.17
CA GLY A 284 -3.47 -7.27 -11.33
C GLY A 284 -4.81 -6.53 -11.37
N ILE A 285 -5.51 -6.44 -10.24
CA ILE A 285 -6.77 -5.68 -10.12
C ILE A 285 -6.55 -4.21 -10.44
N LEU A 286 -5.51 -3.60 -9.85
CA LEU A 286 -5.17 -2.20 -10.06
C LEU A 286 -4.72 -1.91 -11.49
N LEU A 287 -3.96 -2.81 -12.12
CA LEU A 287 -3.53 -2.68 -13.52
C LEU A 287 -4.72 -2.80 -14.47
N ALA A 288 -5.67 -3.70 -14.19
CA ALA A 288 -6.92 -3.79 -14.97
C ALA A 288 -7.72 -2.48 -14.86
N ALA A 289 -7.89 -1.94 -13.65
CA ALA A 289 -8.53 -0.64 -13.44
C ALA A 289 -7.77 0.51 -14.12
N THR A 290 -6.43 0.48 -14.08
CA THR A 290 -5.54 1.44 -14.76
C THR A 290 -5.77 1.42 -16.27
N ALA A 291 -5.89 0.24 -16.87
CA ALA A 291 -6.17 0.11 -18.30
C ALA A 291 -7.54 0.68 -18.67
N VAL A 292 -8.56 0.43 -17.84
CA VAL A 292 -9.90 1.02 -18.01
C VAL A 292 -9.84 2.55 -17.92
N PHE A 293 -9.24 3.11 -16.87
CA PHE A 293 -9.15 4.57 -16.71
C PHE A 293 -8.28 5.23 -17.77
N GLY A 294 -7.15 4.63 -18.14
CA GLY A 294 -6.31 5.07 -19.25
C GLY A 294 -7.08 5.08 -20.58
N GLY A 295 -7.85 4.01 -20.84
CA GLY A 295 -8.75 3.93 -22.00
C GLY A 295 -9.84 5.00 -21.98
N VAL A 296 -10.41 5.32 -20.82
CA VAL A 296 -11.39 6.42 -20.66
C VAL A 296 -10.74 7.78 -20.89
N ALA A 297 -9.52 8.02 -20.39
CA ALA A 297 -8.80 9.27 -20.60
C ALA A 297 -8.47 9.50 -22.09
N VAL A 298 -7.94 8.47 -22.77
CA VAL A 298 -7.63 8.50 -24.20
C VAL A 298 -8.89 8.54 -25.06
N GLY A 299 -9.89 7.73 -24.74
CA GLY A 299 -11.15 7.64 -25.48
C GLY A 299 -11.99 8.91 -25.35
N GLY A 300 -12.10 9.46 -24.14
CA GLY A 300 -12.86 10.68 -23.85
C GLY A 300 -12.29 11.93 -24.52
N THR A 301 -10.97 11.97 -24.73
CA THR A 301 -10.27 13.06 -25.43
C THR A 301 -10.34 12.93 -26.95
N VAL A 302 -10.27 11.71 -27.49
CA VAL A 302 -10.26 11.46 -28.95
C VAL A 302 -11.66 11.38 -29.55
N ARG A 303 -12.64 10.75 -28.87
CA ARG A 303 -13.98 10.47 -29.44
C ARG A 303 -14.99 11.61 -29.34
N ARG A 304 -14.85 12.55 -28.40
CA ARG A 304 -15.77 13.70 -28.29
C ARG A 304 -15.45 14.75 -29.37
N ARG A 305 -15.72 14.38 -30.63
CA ARG A 305 -16.00 15.28 -31.75
C ARG A 305 -17.42 15.81 -31.56
N ARG A 306 -17.57 17.01 -31.00
CA ARG A 306 -18.70 17.94 -31.22
C ARG A 306 -18.49 19.15 -30.33
#